data_AF-A0A660YFW3-F1
#
_entry.id   AF-A0A660YFW3-F1
#
_cell.length_a   1.000
_cell.length_b   1.000
_cell.length_c   1.000
_cell.angle_alpha   90.00
_cell.angle_beta   90.00
_cell.angle_gamma   90.00
#
_symmetry.space_group_name_H-M   'P 1'
#
loop_
_entity.id
_entity.type
_entity.pdbx_description
1 polymer ?
#
loop_
_entity_poly.entity_id
_entity_poly.type
_entity_poly.pdbx_seq_one_letter_code
_entity_poly.pdbx_strand_id
1 'polypeptide(L)'
;DPELFRSVRMGEEMVYRFDLPDGEYEVRILFAEIYWETGSAEQQDVYIQGKRVLRAFNIFDEAGHDTALVKTFRTKVADGKLEIRFVGRSLPMHSGARACAIEILPIS
;
A
#
# COMPACT_ATOMS: atom_id res chain seq x y z
N ASP A 1 5.25 -14.91 -3.67
CA ASP A 1 6.61 -14.96 -4.22
C ASP A 1 7.51 -14.11 -3.32
N PRO A 2 8.55 -14.68 -2.68
CA PRO A 2 9.48 -13.93 -1.83
C PRO A 2 10.18 -12.77 -2.54
N GLU A 3 10.34 -12.82 -3.86
CA GLU A 3 10.98 -11.74 -4.64
C GLU A 3 10.18 -10.43 -4.57
N LEU A 4 8.85 -10.50 -4.41
CA LEU A 4 7.99 -9.32 -4.33
C LEU A 4 8.26 -8.45 -3.10
N PHE A 5 8.94 -8.96 -2.06
CA PHE A 5 9.27 -8.21 -0.85
C PHE A 5 10.70 -7.65 -0.86
N ARG A 6 11.51 -7.96 -1.88
CA ARG A 6 12.92 -7.54 -1.96
C ARG A 6 13.11 -6.16 -2.58
N SER A 7 12.06 -5.57 -3.13
CA SER A 7 12.08 -4.21 -3.68
C SER A 7 10.91 -3.41 -3.11
N VAL A 8 11.13 -2.13 -2.84
CA VAL A 8 10.11 -1.22 -2.35
C VAL A 8 10.08 0.03 -3.21
N ARG A 9 8.87 0.50 -3.54
CA ARG A 9 8.68 1.84 -4.06
C ARG A 9 8.33 2.76 -2.90
N MET A 10 9.02 3.91 -2.84
CA MET A 10 8.85 4.89 -1.78
C MET A 10 8.71 6.31 -2.34
N GLY A 11 7.96 7.15 -1.64
CA GLY A 11 7.78 8.56 -1.95
C GLY A 11 6.80 9.22 -0.99
N GLU A 12 6.83 10.53 -0.84
CA GLU A 12 5.89 11.27 0.02
C GLU A 12 4.44 11.01 -0.38
N GLU A 13 4.17 11.04 -1.68
CA GLU A 13 2.89 10.63 -2.25
C GLU A 13 3.15 9.73 -3.46
N MET A 14 2.44 8.60 -3.50
CA MET A 14 2.46 7.68 -4.63
C MET A 14 1.04 7.43 -5.10
N VAL A 15 0.80 7.61 -6.40
CA VAL A 15 -0.50 7.35 -7.02
C VAL A 15 -0.32 6.28 -8.09
N TYR A 16 -1.11 5.22 -8.00
CA TYR A 16 -1.19 4.15 -8.98
C TYR A 16 -2.59 4.15 -9.60
N ARG A 17 -2.64 3.97 -10.91
CA ARG A 17 -3.87 3.94 -11.69
C ARG A 17 -3.83 2.76 -12.62
N PHE A 18 -4.91 2.00 -12.64
CA PHE A 18 -5.07 0.81 -13.45
C PHE A 18 -6.35 0.96 -14.27
N ASP A 19 -6.23 0.81 -15.58
CA ASP A 19 -7.39 0.72 -16.46
C ASP A 19 -7.96 -0.70 -16.32
N LEU A 20 -9.17 -0.81 -15.80
CA LEU A 20 -9.84 -2.06 -15.45
C LEU A 20 -11.31 -1.99 -15.85
N PRO A 21 -11.93 -3.07 -16.33
CA PRO A 21 -13.38 -3.12 -16.50
C PRO A 21 -14.13 -2.76 -15.21
N ASP A 22 -15.36 -2.28 -15.37
CA ASP A 22 -16.24 -2.09 -14.22
C ASP A 22 -16.54 -3.43 -13.55
N GLY A 23 -16.46 -3.47 -12.22
CA GLY A 23 -16.58 -4.71 -11.46
C GLY A 23 -16.14 -4.60 -10.01
N GLU A 24 -16.22 -5.71 -9.29
CA GLU A 24 -15.70 -5.84 -7.94
C GLU A 24 -14.32 -6.50 -7.94
N TYR A 25 -13.41 -5.91 -7.18
CA TYR A 25 -12.02 -6.33 -7.13
C TYR A 25 -11.55 -6.51 -5.68
N GLU A 26 -10.71 -7.52 -5.51
CA GLU A 26 -9.83 -7.65 -4.36
C GLU A 26 -8.50 -6.97 -4.68
N VAL A 27 -8.11 -6.03 -3.82
CA VAL A 27 -6.83 -5.33 -3.88
C VAL A 27 -5.97 -5.83 -2.72
N ARG A 28 -4.85 -6.46 -3.04
CA ARG A 28 -3.85 -6.89 -2.06
C ARG A 28 -2.64 -5.98 -2.18
N ILE A 29 -2.27 -5.36 -1.06
CA ILE A 29 -1.08 -4.52 -0.97
C ILE A 29 -0.06 -5.24 -0.09
N LEU A 30 1.12 -5.47 -0.66
CA LEU A 30 2.22 -6.16 -0.02
C LEU A 30 3.19 -5.13 0.56
N PHE A 31 3.55 -5.32 1.82
CA PHE A 31 4.48 -4.51 2.57
C PHE A 31 5.54 -5.38 3.24
N ALA A 32 6.72 -4.81 3.45
CA ALA A 32 7.73 -5.31 4.37
C ALA A 32 8.49 -4.10 4.92
N GLU A 33 8.81 -4.10 6.21
CA GLU A 33 9.77 -3.16 6.77
C GLU A 33 11.16 -3.79 6.69
N ILE A 34 12.03 -3.19 5.89
CA ILE A 34 13.40 -3.68 5.63
C ILE A 34 14.47 -2.63 5.97
N TYR A 35 14.07 -1.50 6.56
CA TYR A 35 14.97 -0.39 6.90
C TYR A 35 14.97 -0.07 8.40
N TRP A 36 13.78 0.00 9.02
CA TRP A 36 13.61 0.50 10.37
C TRP A 36 13.46 -0.61 11.39
N GLU A 37 14.25 -0.53 12.47
CA GLU A 37 14.26 -1.48 13.59
C GLU A 37 13.25 -1.13 14.70
N THR A 38 12.44 -0.07 14.53
CA THR A 38 11.46 0.35 15.55
C THR A 38 10.16 0.90 14.96
N GLY A 39 9.10 0.80 15.76
CA GLY A 39 7.75 1.30 15.47
C GLY A 39 7.57 2.81 15.51
N SER A 40 8.57 3.54 15.99
CA SER A 40 8.54 5.02 15.99
C SER A 40 8.71 5.65 14.59
N ALA A 41 8.76 4.79 13.57
CA ALA A 41 9.01 5.12 12.18
C ALA A 41 7.77 5.56 11.39
N GLU A 42 7.91 5.48 10.07
CA GLU A 42 7.07 6.07 9.04
C GLU A 42 5.64 5.58 9.09
N GLN A 43 4.73 6.54 9.11
CA GLN A 43 3.30 6.28 8.99
C GLN A 43 2.82 6.69 7.60
N GLN A 44 1.86 5.95 7.07
CA GLN A 44 1.19 6.28 5.82
C GLN A 44 -0.32 6.15 5.92
N ASP A 45 -1.02 6.97 5.14
CA ASP A 45 -2.41 6.71 4.80
C ASP A 45 -2.47 6.01 3.44
N VAL A 46 -3.41 5.07 3.29
CA VAL A 46 -3.69 4.42 2.00
C VAL A 46 -5.14 4.64 1.64
N TYR A 47 -5.38 5.03 0.40
CA TYR A 47 -6.69 5.30 -0.18
C TYR A 47 -6.91 4.40 -1.40
N ILE A 48 -8.12 3.87 -1.52
CA ILE A 48 -8.58 3.10 -2.69
C ILE A 48 -9.89 3.73 -3.15
N GLN A 49 -9.97 4.12 -4.43
CA GLN A 49 -11.13 4.87 -4.98
C GLN A 49 -11.53 6.08 -4.10
N GLY A 50 -10.53 6.84 -3.63
CA GLY A 50 -10.73 8.00 -2.75
C GLY A 50 -11.08 7.67 -1.29
N LYS A 51 -11.46 6.44 -0.96
CA LYS A 51 -11.76 6.01 0.41
C LYS A 51 -10.48 5.65 1.16
N ARG A 52 -10.25 6.25 2.34
CA ARG A 52 -9.12 5.86 3.21
C ARG A 52 -9.37 4.46 3.78
N VAL A 53 -8.49 3.51 3.44
CA VAL A 53 -8.54 2.13 3.90
C VAL A 53 -7.52 1.83 4.99
N LEU A 54 -6.42 2.60 5.06
CA LEU A 54 -5.45 2.58 6.17
C LEU A 54 -5.18 4.00 6.64
N ARG A 55 -5.11 4.20 7.95
CA ARG A 55 -4.86 5.50 8.58
C ARG A 55 -3.66 5.40 9.51
N ALA A 56 -2.67 6.29 9.35
CA ALA A 56 -1.45 6.30 10.15
C ALA A 56 -0.82 4.90 10.29
N PHE A 57 -0.84 4.14 9.21
CA PHE A 57 -0.38 2.76 9.18
C PHE A 57 1.15 2.73 9.20
N ASN A 58 1.70 1.98 10.15
CA ASN A 58 3.12 1.70 10.28
C ASN A 58 3.33 0.20 10.08
N ILE A 59 4.24 -0.15 9.16
CA ILE A 59 4.48 -1.54 8.76
C ILE A 59 5.20 -2.29 9.89
N PHE A 60 6.19 -1.67 10.54
CA PHE A 60 6.93 -2.25 11.65
C PHE A 60 6.02 -2.54 12.85
N ASP A 61 5.15 -1.61 13.21
CA ASP A 61 4.20 -1.80 14.33
C ASP A 61 3.30 -3.01 14.10
N GLU A 62 2.94 -3.30 12.85
CA GLU A 62 2.04 -4.40 12.52
C GLU A 62 2.77 -5.75 12.30
N ALA A 63 3.98 -5.74 11.75
CA ALA A 63 4.67 -6.97 11.34
C ALA A 63 6.11 -7.14 11.84
N GLY A 64 6.76 -6.09 12.35
CA GLY A 64 8.18 -6.09 12.69
C GLY A 64 9.10 -6.01 11.46
N HIS A 65 10.40 -6.20 11.69
CA HIS A 65 11.44 -6.17 10.65
C HIS A 65 11.43 -7.44 9.80
N ASP A 66 11.80 -7.33 8.50
CA ASP A 66 11.94 -8.42 7.53
C ASP A 66 10.76 -9.39 7.43
N THR A 67 9.56 -8.91 7.80
CA THR A 67 8.35 -9.74 7.83
C THR A 67 7.38 -9.29 6.76
N ALA A 68 6.98 -10.25 5.92
CA ALA A 68 6.00 -10.02 4.87
C ALA A 68 4.61 -9.73 5.48
N LEU A 69 4.00 -8.62 5.06
CA LEU A 69 2.66 -8.23 5.46
C LEU A 69 1.79 -8.00 4.22
N VAL A 70 0.59 -8.55 4.23
CA VAL A 70 -0.40 -8.39 3.15
C VAL A 70 -1.66 -7.78 3.73
N LYS A 71 -2.09 -6.64 3.17
CA LYS A 71 -3.38 -6.03 3.49
C LYS A 71 -4.33 -6.20 2.30
N THR A 72 -5.49 -6.80 2.56
CA THR A 72 -6.49 -7.11 1.54
C THR A 72 -7.72 -6.23 1.70
N PHE A 73 -8.17 -5.65 0.60
CA PHE A 73 -9.34 -4.76 0.56
C PHE A 73 -10.26 -5.14 -0.59
N ARG A 74 -11.56 -4.91 -0.43
CA ARG A 74 -12.52 -4.99 -1.53
C ARG A 74 -12.92 -3.60 -2.00
N THR A 75 -13.03 -3.43 -3.31
CA THR A 75 -13.44 -2.18 -3.93
C THR A 75 -14.25 -2.41 -5.20
N LYS A 76 -14.95 -1.39 -5.66
CA LYS A 76 -15.70 -1.38 -6.92
C LYS A 76 -15.08 -0.39 -7.89
N VAL A 77 -14.94 -0.81 -9.16
CA VAL A 77 -14.61 0.04 -10.31
C VAL A 77 -15.90 0.34 -11.06
N ALA A 78 -16.14 1.61 -11.41
CA ALA A 78 -17.38 2.06 -12.06
C ALA A 78 -17.16 3.07 -13.20
N ASP A 79 -15.91 3.38 -13.50
CA ASP A 79 -15.48 4.35 -14.52
C ASP A 79 -14.27 3.84 -15.31
N GLY A 80 -14.11 2.52 -15.39
CA GLY A 80 -12.99 1.89 -16.09
C GLY A 80 -11.64 2.04 -15.39
N LYS A 81 -11.60 2.54 -14.16
CA LYS A 81 -10.35 2.90 -13.48
C LYS A 81 -10.34 2.58 -12.00
N LEU A 82 -9.23 2.00 -11.55
CA LEU A 82 -8.89 1.86 -10.14
C LEU A 82 -7.75 2.81 -9.79
N GLU A 83 -7.98 3.68 -8.80
CA GLU A 83 -6.93 4.50 -8.20
C GLU A 83 -6.57 4.00 -6.79
N ILE A 84 -5.27 3.85 -6.56
CA ILE A 84 -4.69 3.57 -5.24
C ILE A 84 -3.67 4.67 -4.94
N ARG A 85 -3.84 5.32 -3.79
CA ARG A 85 -3.02 6.46 -3.39
C ARG A 85 -2.44 6.24 -2.01
N PHE A 86 -1.14 6.44 -1.89
CA PHE A 86 -0.39 6.33 -0.66
C PHE A 86 0.15 7.71 -0.28
N VAL A 87 0.04 8.07 0.98
CA VAL A 87 0.48 9.38 1.49
C VAL A 87 1.28 9.15 2.76
N GLY A 88 2.58 9.45 2.72
CA GLY A 88 3.44 9.50 3.89
C GLY A 88 3.01 10.61 4.84
N ARG A 89 3.10 10.34 6.14
CA ARG A 89 2.76 11.31 7.21
C ARG A 89 3.98 11.86 7.93
N SER A 90 5.17 11.36 7.61
CA SER A 90 6.43 11.77 8.22
C SER A 90 7.07 12.93 7.45
N LEU A 91 7.82 13.78 8.17
CA LEU A 91 8.45 14.99 7.62
C LEU A 91 9.50 14.68 6.53
N PRO A 92 9.73 15.64 5.60
CA PRO A 92 10.25 15.42 4.24
C PRO A 92 11.73 15.03 4.11
N MET A 93 12.40 14.54 5.15
CA MET A 93 13.84 14.28 5.07
C MET A 93 14.27 12.82 4.98
N HIS A 94 13.50 11.82 5.43
CA HIS A 94 13.93 10.41 5.30
C HIS A 94 12.79 9.40 5.10
N SER A 95 11.54 9.86 4.94
CA SER A 95 10.38 9.01 5.18
C SER A 95 9.17 9.29 4.30
N GLY A 96 8.71 8.27 3.58
CA GLY A 96 7.60 8.37 2.63
C GLY A 96 6.64 7.20 2.77
N ALA A 97 5.51 7.26 2.06
CA ALA A 97 4.71 6.06 1.86
C ALA A 97 5.52 4.97 1.15
N ARG A 98 5.18 3.70 1.41
CA ARG A 98 5.92 2.54 0.93
C ARG A 98 4.97 1.42 0.55
N ALA A 99 5.27 0.74 -0.55
CA ALA A 99 4.66 -0.52 -0.91
C ALA A 99 5.67 -1.39 -1.70
N CYS A 100 5.65 -2.69 -1.46
CA CYS A 100 6.48 -3.64 -2.21
C CYS A 100 5.78 -4.05 -3.51
N ALA A 101 4.49 -4.41 -3.42
CA ALA A 101 3.68 -4.76 -4.58
C ALA A 101 2.19 -4.45 -4.37
N ILE A 102 1.47 -4.38 -5.48
CA ILE A 102 0.02 -4.27 -5.55
C ILE A 102 -0.48 -5.38 -6.47
N GLU A 103 -1.38 -6.21 -5.97
CA GLU A 103 -2.08 -7.24 -6.75
C GLU A 103 -3.58 -6.88 -6.82
N ILE A 104 -4.17 -7.05 -8.00
CA ILE A 104 -5.58 -6.75 -8.25
C ILE A 104 -6.22 -7.98 -8.87
N LEU A 105 -7.26 -8.51 -8.22
CA LEU A 105 -7.93 -9.74 -8.61
C LEU A 105 -9.44 -9.46 -8.77
N PRO A 106 -10.07 -9.82 -9.90
CA PRO A 106 -11.52 -9.75 -10.02
C PRO A 106 -12.18 -10.75 -9.05
N ILE A 107 -13.31 -10.36 -8.45
CA ILE A 107 -14.08 -11.22 -7.52
C ILE A 107 -15.15 -12.05 -8.26
N SER A 108 -15.52 -11.63 -9.48
CA SER A 108 -16.48 -12.33 -10.37
C SER A 108 -16.24 -11.97 -11.82
#